data_AF-A0A2P6W0C6-F1
#
_entry.id   AF-A0A2P6W0C6-F1
#
_cell.length_a   1.000
_cell.length_b   1.000
_cell.length_c   1.000
_cell.angle_alpha   90.00
_cell.angle_beta   90.00
_cell.angle_gamma   90.00
#
_symmetry.space_group_name_H-M   'P 1'
#
loop_
_entity.id
_entity.type
_entity.pdbx_description
1 polymer ?
#
loop_
_entity_poly.entity_id
_entity_poly.type
_entity_poly.pdbx_seq_one_letter_code
_entity_poly.pdbx_strand_id
1 'polypeptide(L)'
;MFTGEHPSVTDSGDDWKDINSLLESRHPVGLLSLDEGKILNGEIHQANPKDLYFGEVEVIKGEYVILPSDLIEMVDDDLWSEPTKLAEDQRNDWGFYIGRSTGSPLEVKYDENIPSEEGWHSHSGFEAYVPTKGDIELGMRGFEDDLNQEFQSVEIDENQLYLVDPYVQHKVIDQSEDPDLAIIRYPEDSQEMVSKYDGQGNKIY
;
A
#
# COMPACT_ATOMS: atom_id res chain seq x y z
N MET A 1 -20.45 -1.20 2.66
CA MET A 1 -20.07 -2.61 2.88
C MET A 1 -18.82 -2.75 2.06
N PHE A 2 -17.68 -2.99 2.69
CA PHE A 2 -16.45 -3.27 1.97
C PHE A 2 -16.62 -4.66 1.31
N THR A 3 -16.36 -4.76 0.01
CA THR A 3 -16.63 -5.95 -0.81
C THR A 3 -15.44 -6.37 -1.67
N GLY A 4 -14.26 -5.83 -1.36
CA GLY A 4 -12.97 -6.23 -1.93
C GLY A 4 -12.09 -6.89 -0.89
N GLU A 5 -11.06 -7.60 -1.34
CA GLU A 5 -10.00 -8.10 -0.46
C GLU A 5 -8.99 -6.95 -0.23
N HIS A 6 -8.46 -6.81 0.99
CA HIS A 6 -7.48 -5.77 1.32
C HIS A 6 -6.04 -6.21 1.03
N PRO A 7 -5.10 -5.28 0.77
CA PRO A 7 -3.67 -5.59 0.75
C PRO A 7 -3.24 -6.29 2.05
N SER A 8 -2.39 -7.30 1.93
CA SER A 8 -1.94 -8.10 3.07
C SER A 8 -0.48 -8.52 2.92
N VAL A 9 0.28 -8.58 4.02
CA VAL A 9 1.64 -9.13 3.99
C VAL A 9 1.60 -10.65 4.14
N THR A 10 2.48 -11.34 3.43
CA THR A 10 2.78 -12.74 3.66
C THR A 10 4.28 -12.98 3.69
N ASP A 11 4.74 -13.62 4.76
CA ASP A 11 5.97 -14.39 4.75
C ASP A 11 5.67 -15.84 4.31
N SER A 12 6.62 -16.41 3.57
CA SER A 12 6.71 -17.83 3.23
C SER A 12 8.12 -18.41 3.43
N GLY A 13 9.10 -17.56 3.75
CA GLY A 13 10.47 -17.90 4.08
C GLY A 13 11.13 -18.77 3.01
N ASP A 14 11.56 -19.96 3.43
CA ASP A 14 12.25 -20.91 2.57
C ASP A 14 11.32 -21.85 1.78
N ASP A 15 10.00 -21.83 2.04
CA ASP A 15 9.00 -22.72 1.43
C ASP A 15 8.20 -22.04 0.30
N TRP A 16 7.55 -22.84 -0.54
CA TRP A 16 6.64 -22.37 -1.60
C TRP A 16 5.19 -22.38 -1.11
N LYS A 17 4.47 -21.29 -1.39
CA LYS A 17 3.11 -21.01 -0.88
C LYS A 17 2.16 -20.72 -2.05
N ASP A 18 1.04 -21.43 -2.12
CA ASP A 18 0.01 -21.28 -3.16
C ASP A 18 -0.73 -19.96 -2.96
N ILE A 19 -0.75 -19.09 -3.98
CA ILE A 19 -1.40 -17.77 -3.88
C ILE A 19 -2.92 -17.91 -3.67
N ASN A 20 -3.51 -18.99 -4.17
CA ASN A 20 -4.92 -19.35 -3.99
C ASN A 20 -5.20 -19.92 -2.58
N SER A 21 -4.22 -19.93 -1.67
CA SER A 21 -4.40 -20.18 -0.23
C SER A 21 -4.39 -18.89 0.60
N LEU A 22 -4.19 -17.74 -0.05
CA LEU A 22 -4.04 -16.41 0.55
C LEU A 22 -5.10 -15.40 0.09
N LEU A 23 -5.84 -15.73 -0.96
CA LEU A 23 -6.95 -14.95 -1.52
C LEU A 23 -8.19 -15.84 -1.66
N GLU A 24 -9.38 -15.26 -1.53
CA GLU A 24 -10.66 -15.93 -1.81
C GLU A 24 -10.89 -16.15 -3.31
N SER A 25 -10.17 -15.39 -4.15
CA SER A 25 -10.35 -15.33 -5.61
C SER A 25 -9.17 -15.93 -6.42
N ARG A 26 -9.44 -16.35 -7.66
CA ARG A 26 -8.47 -16.92 -8.62
C ARG A 26 -8.26 -16.01 -9.84
N HIS A 27 -7.47 -14.96 -9.66
CA HIS A 27 -7.27 -13.88 -10.63
C HIS A 27 -5.78 -13.45 -10.65
N PRO A 28 -5.32 -12.64 -11.62
CA PRO A 28 -3.99 -12.04 -11.56
C PRO A 28 -3.82 -11.17 -10.30
N VAL A 29 -2.64 -11.23 -9.70
CA VAL A 29 -2.31 -10.60 -8.42
C VAL A 29 -1.20 -9.57 -8.58
N GLY A 30 -1.04 -8.73 -7.56
CA GLY A 30 0.09 -7.85 -7.42
C GLY A 30 0.97 -8.29 -6.27
N LEU A 31 2.28 -8.24 -6.48
CA LEU A 31 3.28 -8.70 -5.53
C LEU A 31 4.35 -7.64 -5.39
N LEU A 32 4.41 -7.01 -4.21
CA LEU A 32 5.45 -6.09 -3.82
C LEU A 32 6.47 -6.84 -2.95
N SER A 33 7.65 -7.14 -3.48
CA SER A 33 8.69 -7.89 -2.79
C SER A 33 9.29 -7.07 -1.65
N LEU A 34 9.20 -7.57 -0.43
CA LEU A 34 9.79 -6.94 0.76
C LEU A 34 11.27 -7.34 0.91
N ASP A 35 11.60 -8.62 0.65
CA ASP A 35 12.98 -9.14 0.55
C ASP A 35 13.24 -9.82 -0.82
N GLU A 36 14.41 -10.45 -1.02
CA GLU A 36 14.72 -11.35 -2.15
C GLU A 36 13.73 -12.53 -2.21
N GLY A 37 12.83 -12.51 -3.19
CA GLY A 37 11.76 -13.50 -3.36
C GLY A 37 11.78 -14.23 -4.70
N LYS A 38 10.86 -15.18 -4.87
CA LYS A 38 10.61 -15.90 -6.13
C LYS A 38 9.12 -16.05 -6.39
N ILE A 39 8.75 -15.87 -7.66
CA ILE A 39 7.40 -16.02 -8.19
C ILE A 39 7.43 -17.15 -9.22
N LEU A 40 6.46 -18.05 -9.18
CA LEU A 40 6.30 -19.10 -10.20
C LEU A 40 4.94 -18.95 -10.89
N ASN A 41 4.98 -18.88 -12.21
CA ASN A 41 3.85 -19.09 -13.11
C ASN A 41 4.37 -19.84 -14.35
N GLY A 42 4.46 -21.17 -14.27
CA GLY A 42 5.13 -22.02 -15.26
C GLY A 42 6.67 -21.88 -15.29
N GLU A 43 7.21 -20.65 -15.28
CA GLU A 43 8.63 -20.34 -15.11
C GLU A 43 8.91 -19.63 -13.75
N ILE A 44 10.16 -19.73 -13.27
CA ILE A 44 10.58 -19.12 -12.00
C ILE A 44 11.20 -17.75 -12.26
N HIS A 45 10.53 -16.71 -11.79
CA HIS A 45 11.01 -15.33 -11.78
C HIS A 45 11.69 -15.04 -10.44
N GLN A 46 12.86 -14.39 -10.47
CA GLN A 46 13.49 -13.83 -9.27
C GLN A 46 12.93 -12.43 -9.03
N ALA A 47 12.48 -12.16 -7.80
CA ALA A 47 12.16 -10.84 -7.29
C ALA A 47 13.31 -10.33 -6.40
N ASN A 48 13.47 -9.01 -6.35
CA ASN A 48 14.44 -8.33 -5.50
C ASN A 48 13.66 -7.39 -4.55
N PRO A 49 14.21 -6.99 -3.40
CA PRO A 49 13.56 -6.02 -2.52
C PRO A 49 13.09 -4.77 -3.29
N LYS A 50 11.92 -4.24 -2.90
CA LYS A 50 11.21 -3.14 -3.56
C LYS A 50 10.66 -3.43 -4.96
N ASP A 51 10.68 -4.66 -5.50
CA ASP A 51 10.10 -4.95 -6.81
C ASP A 51 8.59 -5.20 -6.80
N LEU A 52 7.86 -4.48 -7.66
CA LEU A 52 6.42 -4.66 -7.90
C LEU A 52 6.18 -5.46 -9.20
N TYR A 53 5.40 -6.53 -9.11
CA TYR A 53 4.93 -7.36 -10.23
C TYR A 53 3.41 -7.36 -10.31
N PHE A 54 2.84 -7.41 -11.52
CA PHE A 54 1.43 -7.72 -11.78
C PHE A 54 1.30 -8.91 -12.76
N GLY A 55 0.34 -9.80 -12.53
CA GLY A 55 -0.02 -10.86 -13.48
C GLY A 55 -0.52 -12.16 -12.81
N GLU A 56 -0.79 -13.19 -13.61
CA GLU A 56 -1.11 -14.53 -13.09
C GLU A 56 0.07 -15.14 -12.31
N VAL A 57 -0.22 -15.81 -11.19
CA VAL A 57 0.77 -16.45 -10.28
C VAL A 57 0.24 -17.80 -9.80
N GLU A 58 1.11 -18.81 -9.67
CA GLU A 58 0.77 -20.12 -9.08
C GLU A 58 1.21 -20.19 -7.61
N VAL A 59 2.50 -19.97 -7.35
CA VAL A 59 3.10 -20.00 -6.00
C VAL A 59 4.17 -18.92 -5.84
N ILE A 60 4.35 -18.47 -4.60
CA ILE A 60 5.40 -17.52 -4.19
C ILE A 60 6.32 -18.13 -3.13
N LYS A 61 7.53 -17.58 -3.02
CA LYS A 61 8.52 -17.86 -1.97
C LYS A 61 9.23 -16.57 -1.56
N GLY A 62 9.44 -16.34 -0.26
CA GLY A 62 9.95 -15.09 0.31
C GLY A 62 8.83 -14.25 0.92
N GLU A 63 9.09 -12.96 1.13
CA GLU A 63 8.16 -12.04 1.81
C GLU A 63 7.63 -10.95 0.87
N TYR A 64 6.30 -10.75 0.89
CA TYR A 64 5.58 -9.90 -0.06
C TYR A 64 4.41 -9.16 0.58
N VAL A 65 4.10 -7.95 0.11
CA VAL A 65 2.72 -7.45 0.11
C VAL A 65 1.98 -8.05 -1.09
N ILE A 66 0.86 -8.71 -0.82
CA ILE A 66 -0.08 -9.23 -1.79
C ILE A 66 -1.16 -8.18 -2.01
N LEU A 67 -1.42 -7.90 -3.28
CA LEU A 67 -2.42 -6.96 -3.75
C LEU A 67 -3.49 -7.77 -4.49
N PRO A 68 -4.72 -7.84 -3.94
CA PRO A 68 -5.82 -8.57 -4.57
C PRO A 68 -6.21 -8.05 -5.94
N SER A 69 -6.83 -8.92 -6.73
CA SER A 69 -7.09 -8.69 -8.16
C SER A 69 -8.10 -7.59 -8.44
N ASP A 70 -9.06 -7.36 -7.56
CA ASP A 70 -10.05 -6.31 -7.66
C ASP A 70 -9.43 -4.90 -7.56
N LEU A 71 -8.26 -4.78 -6.91
CA LEU A 71 -7.44 -3.56 -6.94
C LEU A 71 -6.66 -3.40 -8.26
N ILE A 72 -6.58 -4.45 -9.08
CA ILE A 72 -5.71 -4.55 -10.28
C ILE A 72 -6.55 -4.55 -11.58
N GLU A 73 -7.76 -5.10 -11.54
CA GLU A 73 -8.81 -4.90 -12.56
C GLU A 73 -9.23 -3.41 -12.66
N MET A 74 -8.80 -2.56 -11.72
CA MET A 74 -8.89 -1.10 -11.79
C MET A 74 -7.69 -0.43 -12.52
N VAL A 75 -6.66 -1.18 -12.95
CA VAL A 75 -5.48 -0.67 -13.67
C VAL A 75 -5.74 -0.66 -15.18
N ASP A 76 -6.09 -1.82 -15.73
CA ASP A 76 -6.08 -2.09 -17.16
C ASP A 76 -7.03 -3.26 -17.48
N ASP A 77 -7.73 -3.18 -18.62
CA ASP A 77 -8.55 -4.28 -19.14
C ASP A 77 -7.67 -5.39 -19.75
N ASP A 78 -6.46 -5.06 -20.25
CA ASP A 78 -5.52 -6.00 -20.89
C ASP A 78 -4.59 -6.68 -19.86
N LEU A 79 -5.17 -7.51 -18.98
CA LEU A 79 -4.46 -8.23 -17.91
C LEU A 79 -3.36 -9.19 -18.42
N TRP A 80 -2.22 -9.20 -17.72
CA TRP A 80 -1.00 -9.92 -18.12
C TRP A 80 -1.00 -11.39 -17.67
N SER A 81 -0.87 -12.33 -18.61
CA SER A 81 -0.73 -13.77 -18.34
C SER A 81 0.66 -14.19 -17.83
N GLU A 82 1.61 -13.26 -17.75
CA GLU A 82 2.98 -13.48 -17.26
C GLU A 82 3.33 -12.40 -16.21
N PRO A 83 3.98 -12.74 -15.07
CA PRO A 83 4.36 -11.78 -14.02
C PRO A 83 5.24 -10.64 -14.55
N THR A 84 4.63 -9.47 -14.76
CA THR A 84 5.27 -8.31 -15.37
C THR A 84 5.77 -7.37 -14.27
N LYS A 85 7.11 -7.25 -14.15
CA LYS A 85 7.76 -6.29 -13.26
C LYS A 85 7.58 -4.86 -13.77
N LEU A 86 7.00 -3.98 -12.95
CA LEU A 86 6.94 -2.54 -13.25
C LEU A 86 8.28 -1.86 -12.96
N ALA A 87 8.70 -0.95 -13.84
CA ALA A 87 9.82 -0.03 -13.61
C ALA A 87 9.44 1.07 -12.61
N GLU A 88 10.42 1.68 -11.94
CA GLU A 88 10.20 2.66 -10.85
C GLU A 88 9.37 3.87 -11.30
N ASP A 89 9.58 4.35 -12.52
CA ASP A 89 8.84 5.45 -13.15
C ASP A 89 7.41 5.08 -13.58
N GLN A 90 7.02 3.80 -13.45
CA GLN A 90 5.66 3.31 -13.62
C GLN A 90 4.94 3.08 -12.28
N ARG A 91 5.63 3.21 -11.14
CA ARG A 91 5.07 2.96 -9.79
C ARG A 91 4.57 4.23 -9.10
N ASN A 92 4.98 5.41 -9.56
CA ASN A 92 4.73 6.71 -8.92
C ASN A 92 4.57 7.84 -9.94
N ASP A 93 3.65 8.77 -9.67
CA ASP A 93 3.58 10.10 -10.31
C ASP A 93 3.79 11.22 -9.28
N TRP A 94 4.35 12.32 -9.72
CA TRP A 94 4.62 13.54 -8.94
C TRP A 94 3.34 14.19 -8.37
N GLY A 95 2.17 13.84 -8.91
CA GLY A 95 0.84 14.28 -8.41
C GLY A 95 0.55 13.91 -6.94
N PHE A 96 1.14 12.81 -6.43
CA PHE A 96 0.97 12.28 -5.07
C PHE A 96 1.22 13.31 -3.95
N TYR A 97 2.14 14.27 -4.14
CA TYR A 97 2.46 15.30 -3.13
C TYR A 97 1.46 16.45 -3.05
N ILE A 98 0.64 16.65 -4.10
CA ILE A 98 -0.24 17.81 -4.26
C ILE A 98 -1.73 17.43 -4.31
N GLY A 99 -2.09 16.20 -3.91
CA GLY A 99 -3.48 15.74 -3.90
C GLY A 99 -4.08 15.64 -5.30
N ARG A 100 -3.29 15.19 -6.27
CA ARG A 100 -3.75 14.88 -7.63
C ARG A 100 -3.39 13.45 -7.95
N SER A 101 -4.34 12.54 -7.72
CA SER A 101 -4.25 11.19 -8.27
C SER A 101 -4.19 11.29 -9.80
N THR A 102 -3.14 10.72 -10.35
CA THR A 102 -2.96 10.47 -11.79
C THR A 102 -2.40 9.07 -12.07
N GLY A 103 -1.90 8.36 -11.05
CA GLY A 103 -1.59 6.93 -11.12
C GLY A 103 -2.80 6.08 -10.73
N SER A 104 -3.72 5.84 -11.67
CA SER A 104 -4.77 4.82 -11.46
C SER A 104 -4.13 3.44 -11.41
N PRO A 105 -4.46 2.55 -10.44
CA PRO A 105 -5.32 2.71 -9.26
C PRO A 105 -4.55 2.48 -7.93
N LEU A 106 -3.25 2.20 -8.03
CA LEU A 106 -2.39 1.70 -6.97
C LEU A 106 -1.03 2.40 -7.06
N GLU A 107 -0.95 3.55 -6.40
CA GLU A 107 0.32 4.29 -6.26
C GLU A 107 1.16 3.60 -5.16
N VAL A 108 2.39 3.19 -5.47
CA VAL A 108 3.30 2.51 -4.52
C VAL A 108 4.59 3.31 -4.36
N LYS A 109 4.65 4.11 -3.30
CA LYS A 109 5.86 4.86 -2.94
C LYS A 109 6.92 3.92 -2.37
N TYR A 110 8.16 4.40 -2.47
CA TYR A 110 9.18 4.16 -1.47
C TYR A 110 9.68 5.52 -1.01
N ASP A 111 9.39 5.87 0.23
CA ASP A 111 9.94 7.09 0.83
C ASP A 111 11.13 6.71 1.70
N GLU A 112 12.34 7.07 1.26
CA GLU A 112 13.57 6.90 2.03
C GLU A 112 13.75 8.02 3.07
N ASN A 113 12.91 9.07 3.05
CA ASN A 113 13.01 10.28 3.88
C ASN A 113 11.61 10.90 4.10
N ILE A 114 10.69 10.17 4.77
CA ILE A 114 9.30 10.62 5.03
C ILE A 114 9.29 12.11 5.44
N PRO A 115 8.63 13.00 4.68
CA PRO A 115 8.73 14.43 4.94
C PRO A 115 8.30 14.81 6.36
N SER A 116 9.21 15.40 7.13
CA SER A 116 8.86 16.01 8.42
C SER A 116 7.75 17.07 8.31
N GLU A 117 7.59 17.67 7.12
CA GLU A 117 6.50 18.57 6.72
C GLU A 117 5.18 17.86 6.31
N GLU A 118 5.07 16.52 6.41
CA GLU A 118 3.79 15.84 6.26
C GLU A 118 2.76 16.46 7.21
N GLY A 119 1.56 16.73 6.70
CA GLY A 119 0.48 17.31 7.48
C GLY A 119 -0.46 16.23 8.00
N TRP A 120 -1.26 16.55 9.01
CA TRP A 120 -2.47 15.79 9.29
C TRP A 120 -3.35 15.79 8.04
N HIS A 121 -3.73 14.60 7.56
CA HIS A 121 -4.41 14.45 6.28
C HIS A 121 -5.34 13.23 6.26
N SER A 122 -6.21 13.13 5.25
CA SER A 122 -7.13 11.99 5.07
C SER A 122 -7.52 11.84 3.60
N HIS A 123 -7.78 10.61 3.16
CA HIS A 123 -8.18 10.29 1.77
C HIS A 123 -9.63 9.82 1.69
N SER A 124 -10.27 9.95 0.52
CA SER A 124 -11.54 9.27 0.24
C SER A 124 -11.37 7.77 -0.09
N GLY A 125 -10.13 7.34 -0.33
CA GLY A 125 -9.75 5.94 -0.47
C GLY A 125 -9.16 5.35 0.80
N PHE A 126 -8.82 4.07 0.73
CA PHE A 126 -7.98 3.41 1.71
C PHE A 126 -6.50 3.76 1.49
N GLU A 127 -5.73 3.72 2.57
CA GLU A 127 -4.27 3.78 2.51
C GLU A 127 -3.66 2.70 3.41
N ALA A 128 -2.75 1.89 2.86
CA ALA A 128 -2.01 0.89 3.60
C ALA A 128 -0.53 1.30 3.74
N TYR A 129 -0.03 1.24 4.97
CA TYR A 129 1.33 1.57 5.36
C TYR A 129 2.10 0.27 5.63
N VAL A 130 3.25 0.08 4.96
CA VAL A 130 4.14 -1.07 5.15
C VAL A 130 5.59 -0.58 5.24
N PRO A 131 6.18 -0.46 6.43
CA PRO A 131 7.60 -0.17 6.58
C PRO A 131 8.42 -1.36 6.07
N THR A 132 9.24 -1.17 5.05
CA THR A 132 10.08 -2.22 4.43
C THR A 132 11.53 -2.19 4.91
N LYS A 133 11.81 -1.34 5.92
CA LYS A 133 13.05 -1.25 6.71
C LYS A 133 12.77 -0.35 7.90
N GLY A 134 12.96 -0.86 9.12
CA GLY A 134 12.68 -0.15 10.37
C GLY A 134 11.20 0.17 10.58
N ASP A 135 10.92 0.77 11.73
CA ASP A 135 9.55 0.92 12.27
C ASP A 135 9.07 2.39 12.22
N ILE A 136 7.74 2.60 12.26
CA ILE A 136 7.09 3.93 12.35
C ILE A 136 5.97 3.97 13.40
N GLU A 137 5.67 5.15 13.94
CA GLU A 137 4.43 5.41 14.69
C GLU A 137 3.47 6.24 13.81
N LEU A 138 2.30 5.68 13.49
CA LEU A 138 1.21 6.39 12.81
C LEU A 138 0.27 7.01 13.84
N GLY A 139 0.21 8.34 13.88
CA GLY A 139 -0.76 9.09 14.67
C GLY A 139 -2.10 9.20 13.94
N MET A 140 -3.19 9.01 14.67
CA MET A 140 -4.56 9.04 14.15
C MET A 140 -5.48 9.94 14.97
N ARG A 141 -6.51 10.46 14.29
CA ARG A 141 -7.65 11.21 14.82
C ARG A 141 -8.90 10.74 14.08
N GLY A 142 -10.07 10.89 14.71
CA GLY A 142 -11.35 10.46 14.15
C GLY A 142 -11.68 11.08 12.79
N PHE A 143 -12.73 10.53 12.16
CA PHE A 143 -13.28 10.98 10.87
C PHE A 143 -13.50 12.51 10.81
N GLU A 144 -13.48 13.08 9.60
CA GLU A 144 -13.63 14.53 9.34
C GLU A 144 -14.82 15.19 10.08
N ASP A 145 -15.93 14.46 10.29
CA ASP A 145 -17.15 14.92 10.97
C ASP A 145 -17.19 14.68 12.49
N ASP A 146 -16.23 13.96 13.11
CA ASP A 146 -16.28 13.70 14.56
C ASP A 146 -15.78 14.91 15.37
N LEU A 147 -16.64 15.42 16.25
CA LEU A 147 -16.34 16.52 17.17
C LEU A 147 -15.51 16.09 18.38
N ASN A 148 -15.37 14.78 18.63
CA ASN A 148 -14.55 14.20 19.69
C ASN A 148 -13.39 13.40 19.09
N GLN A 149 -12.50 14.08 18.34
CA GLN A 149 -11.27 13.50 17.81
C GLN A 149 -10.33 13.05 18.95
N GLU A 150 -10.57 11.87 19.52
CA GLU A 150 -9.60 11.21 20.40
C GLU A 150 -8.36 10.86 19.58
N PHE A 151 -7.21 11.40 19.99
CA PHE A 151 -5.93 11.07 19.41
C PHE A 151 -5.55 9.64 19.83
N GLN A 152 -5.19 8.82 18.84
CA GLN A 152 -4.64 7.49 19.02
C GLN A 152 -3.35 7.37 18.21
N SER A 153 -2.55 6.35 18.47
CA SER A 153 -1.39 6.02 17.66
C SER A 153 -1.19 4.51 17.58
N VAL A 154 -0.56 4.06 16.50
CA VAL A 154 -0.20 2.66 16.26
C VAL A 154 1.26 2.61 15.83
N GLU A 155 2.04 1.82 16.55
CA GLU A 155 3.39 1.39 16.19
C GLU A 155 3.27 0.31 15.10
N ILE A 156 4.02 0.45 14.01
CA ILE A 156 4.02 -0.44 12.86
C ILE A 156 5.46 -0.93 12.66
N ASP A 157 5.69 -2.19 13.01
CA ASP A 157 7.00 -2.85 12.91
C ASP A 157 7.40 -3.07 11.43
N GLU A 158 8.70 -3.30 11.18
CA GLU A 158 9.23 -3.75 9.89
C GLU A 158 8.42 -4.94 9.30
N ASN A 159 8.07 -4.81 8.02
CA ASN A 159 7.24 -5.70 7.21
C ASN A 159 5.82 -5.98 7.76
N GLN A 160 5.32 -5.21 8.73
CA GLN A 160 3.90 -5.24 9.10
C GLN A 160 3.07 -4.26 8.26
N LEU A 161 1.79 -4.59 8.04
CA LEU A 161 0.84 -3.74 7.33
C LEU A 161 -0.19 -3.15 8.28
N TYR A 162 -0.34 -1.83 8.23
CA TYR A 162 -1.48 -1.13 8.83
C TYR A 162 -2.39 -0.54 7.75
N LEU A 163 -3.70 -0.73 7.89
CA LEU A 163 -4.71 -0.20 6.98
C LEU A 163 -5.45 0.98 7.62
N VAL A 164 -5.50 2.10 6.92
CA VAL A 164 -6.24 3.30 7.32
C VAL A 164 -7.55 3.36 6.54
N ASP A 165 -8.66 3.45 7.28
CA ASP A 165 -10.01 3.62 6.72
C ASP A 165 -10.19 4.98 6.01
N PRO A 166 -11.04 5.07 4.98
CA PRO A 166 -11.39 6.33 4.34
C PRO A 166 -11.85 7.42 5.31
N TYR A 167 -11.40 8.66 5.05
CA TYR A 167 -11.67 9.87 5.82
C TYR A 167 -11.15 9.89 7.28
N VAL A 168 -10.35 8.90 7.70
CA VAL A 168 -9.59 8.95 8.97
C VAL A 168 -8.43 9.93 8.85
N GLN A 169 -8.31 10.84 9.82
CA GLN A 169 -7.22 11.79 9.91
C GLN A 169 -5.96 11.10 10.45
N HIS A 170 -4.85 11.18 9.73
CA HIS A 170 -3.61 10.54 10.13
C HIS A 170 -2.36 11.33 9.70
N LYS A 171 -1.21 10.94 10.26
CA LYS A 171 0.16 11.38 9.92
C LYS A 171 1.16 10.39 10.54
N VAL A 172 2.33 10.16 9.91
CA VAL A 172 3.49 9.55 10.58
C VAL A 172 4.08 10.53 11.62
N ILE A 173 4.04 10.16 12.91
CA ILE A 173 4.39 11.06 14.02
C ILE A 173 5.77 10.81 14.64
N ASP A 174 6.28 9.59 14.57
CA ASP A 174 7.65 9.21 14.94
C ASP A 174 8.15 8.07 14.04
N GLN A 175 9.48 7.89 13.96
CA GLN A 175 10.10 6.90 13.08
C GLN A 175 11.52 6.49 13.54
N SER A 176 11.94 5.31 13.10
CA SER A 176 13.32 4.81 13.24
C SER A 176 14.36 5.56 12.38
N GLU A 177 15.62 5.11 12.37
CA GLU A 177 16.73 5.74 11.62
C GLU A 177 16.56 5.57 10.09
N ASP A 178 15.81 6.50 9.51
CA ASP A 178 15.45 6.63 8.09
C ASP A 178 14.78 5.36 7.51
N PRO A 179 13.49 5.07 7.86
CA PRO A 179 12.80 3.89 7.38
C PRO A 179 12.56 3.96 5.86
N ASP A 180 12.52 2.80 5.20
CA ASP A 180 11.97 2.70 3.85
C ASP A 180 10.47 2.44 3.96
N LEU A 181 9.63 3.44 3.70
CA LEU A 181 8.18 3.24 3.81
C LEU A 181 7.54 2.98 2.45
N ALA A 182 6.90 1.80 2.30
CA ALA A 182 5.95 1.53 1.24
C ALA A 182 4.56 2.02 1.64
N ILE A 183 3.96 2.84 0.76
CA ILE A 183 2.59 3.38 0.92
C ILE A 183 1.79 2.94 -0.28
N ILE A 184 0.63 2.32 -0.05
CA ILE A 184 -0.31 1.83 -1.06
C ILE A 184 -1.64 2.57 -0.91
N ARG A 185 -2.11 3.23 -1.97
CA ARG A 185 -3.44 3.89 -1.99
C ARG A 185 -4.35 3.26 -3.02
N TYR A 186 -5.63 3.11 -2.69
CA TYR A 186 -6.69 2.69 -3.63
C TYR A 186 -8.05 3.31 -3.23
N PRO A 187 -8.72 4.06 -4.12
CA PRO A 187 -10.01 4.68 -3.83
C PRO A 187 -11.22 3.81 -4.25
N GLU A 188 -12.30 3.81 -3.47
CA GLU A 188 -13.56 3.15 -3.87
C GLU A 188 -14.24 3.85 -5.07
N ASP A 189 -13.98 5.15 -5.25
CA ASP A 189 -14.50 5.98 -6.33
C ASP A 189 -13.38 6.41 -7.29
N SER A 190 -13.70 6.59 -8.58
CA SER A 190 -12.77 6.99 -9.65
C SER A 190 -12.03 8.34 -9.49
N GLN A 191 -12.15 9.03 -8.36
CA GLN A 191 -11.43 10.25 -8.02
C GLN A 191 -11.07 10.27 -6.52
N GLU A 192 -9.78 10.12 -6.20
CA GLU A 192 -9.26 10.33 -4.85
C GLU A 192 -9.43 11.80 -4.43
N MET A 193 -9.97 12.03 -3.24
CA MET A 193 -10.04 13.34 -2.58
C MET A 193 -9.13 13.33 -1.37
N VAL A 194 -8.28 14.34 -1.23
CA VAL A 194 -7.34 14.48 -0.11
C VAL A 194 -7.67 15.75 0.70
N SER A 195 -8.09 15.57 1.94
CA SER A 195 -8.24 16.66 2.93
C SER A 195 -6.92 16.90 3.66
N LYS A 196 -6.62 18.14 4.06
CA LYS A 196 -5.55 18.44 5.05
C LYS A 196 -6.04 19.28 6.21
N TYR A 197 -5.41 19.08 7.37
CA TYR A 197 -5.83 19.60 8.65
C TYR A 197 -4.69 20.29 9.38
N ASP A 198 -5.02 21.20 10.30
CA ASP A 198 -4.05 21.84 11.18
C ASP A 198 -3.66 20.94 12.37
N GLY A 199 -2.71 21.38 13.19
CA GLY A 199 -2.29 20.64 14.38
C GLY A 199 -3.41 20.41 15.43
N GLN A 200 -4.56 21.08 15.30
CA GLN A 200 -5.74 20.95 16.17
C GLN A 200 -6.83 20.06 15.55
N GLY A 201 -6.70 19.62 14.29
CA GLY A 201 -7.68 18.78 13.59
C GLY A 201 -8.77 19.58 12.85
N ASN A 202 -8.56 20.90 12.64
CA ASN A 202 -9.44 21.70 11.80
C ASN A 202 -9.02 21.54 10.33
N LYS A 203 -9.96 21.27 9.43
CA LYS A 203 -9.70 21.20 7.99
C LYS A 203 -9.24 22.55 7.41
N ILE A 204 -8.13 22.52 6.68
CA ILE A 204 -7.52 23.66 5.97
C ILE A 204 -7.98 23.68 4.52
N TYR A 205 -8.02 22.51 3.88
CA TYR A 205 -8.53 22.28 2.52
C TYR A 205 -9.16 20.89 2.42
#